data_AF-A0A4U1CQH4-F1
#
_entry.id   AF-A0A4U1CQH4-F1
#
_cell.length_a   1.000
_cell.length_b   1.000
_cell.length_c   1.000
_cell.angle_alpha   90.00
_cell.angle_beta   90.00
_cell.angle_gamma   90.00
#
_symmetry.space_group_name_H-M   'P 1'
#
loop_
_entity.id
_entity.type
_entity.pdbx_description
1 polymer ?
#
loop_
_entity_poly.entity_id
_entity_poly.type
_entity_poly.pdbx_seq_one_letter_code
_entity_poly.pdbx_strand_id
1 'polypeptide(L)'
;MQGSVSLKYAIGRQSEELLNKERELAKRDLEFHFGIQSSIHFRDIECLVVKLKDKGKLLPSADSVESFEKTLDGSLVIRNSTIDPLLIEIGDTFGDFNGINEMPIIDETGFKEKFSANIKMGETLEELNNELSKFGFEVKKEIRNIKCLILKEI
;
A
#
# COMPACT_ATOMS: atom_id res chain seq x y z
N MET A 1 22.67 -5.85 -38.19
CA MET A 1 21.93 -7.05 -37.77
C MET A 1 21.77 -7.00 -36.25
N GLN A 2 20.51 -6.87 -35.81
CA GLN A 2 20.13 -6.79 -34.40
C GLN A 2 20.24 -8.17 -33.75
N GLY A 3 20.83 -8.22 -32.55
CA GLY A 3 20.67 -9.32 -31.61
C GLY A 3 19.97 -8.78 -30.37
N SER A 4 18.64 -8.86 -30.33
CA SER A 4 17.84 -8.54 -29.14
C SER A 4 17.90 -9.71 -28.16
N VAL A 5 18.56 -9.54 -27.03
CA VAL A 5 18.42 -10.48 -25.90
C VAL A 5 17.26 -10.00 -25.04
N SER A 6 16.20 -10.81 -25.01
CA SER A 6 14.99 -10.60 -24.22
C SER A 6 15.31 -10.84 -22.74
N LEU A 7 15.43 -9.76 -21.95
CA LEU A 7 15.43 -9.82 -20.49
C LEU A 7 13.99 -9.84 -19.99
N LYS A 8 13.30 -10.96 -20.22
CA LYS A 8 12.09 -11.32 -19.47
C LYS A 8 12.45 -12.55 -18.61
N TYR A 9 12.08 -12.51 -17.33
CA TYR A 9 12.09 -13.64 -16.36
C TYR A 9 13.32 -13.90 -15.47
N ALA A 10 13.93 -12.88 -14.84
CA ALA A 10 14.88 -13.13 -13.73
C ALA A 10 14.42 -12.66 -12.33
N ILE A 11 13.42 -11.77 -12.22
CA ILE A 11 13.14 -11.07 -10.95
C ILE A 11 11.96 -11.72 -10.17
N GLY A 12 11.25 -12.68 -10.75
CA GLY A 12 9.99 -13.21 -10.19
C GLY A 12 10.09 -14.36 -9.18
N ARG A 13 11.11 -15.23 -9.26
CA ARG A 13 11.23 -16.41 -8.37
C ARG A 13 12.18 -16.22 -7.20
N GLN A 14 13.31 -15.55 -7.42
CA GLN A 14 14.29 -15.31 -6.36
C GLN A 14 13.76 -14.38 -5.26
N SER A 15 12.88 -13.42 -5.61
CA SER A 15 12.28 -12.50 -4.64
C SER A 15 11.28 -13.18 -3.71
N GLU A 16 10.44 -14.08 -4.23
CA GLU A 16 9.50 -14.87 -3.41
C GLU A 16 10.22 -15.88 -2.50
N GLU A 17 11.25 -16.55 -3.01
CA GLU A 17 12.07 -17.46 -2.20
C GLU A 17 12.80 -16.73 -1.08
N LEU A 18 13.34 -15.54 -1.36
CA LEU A 18 13.97 -14.69 -0.35
C LEU A 18 12.97 -14.19 0.70
N LEU A 19 11.81 -13.67 0.28
CA LEU A 19 10.75 -13.24 1.19
C LEU A 19 10.26 -14.39 2.08
N ASN A 20 10.12 -15.59 1.51
CA ASN A 20 9.71 -16.76 2.28
C ASN A 20 10.79 -17.16 3.30
N LYS A 21 12.07 -17.08 2.93
CA LYS A 21 13.19 -17.37 3.84
C LYS A 21 13.27 -16.35 4.98
N GLU A 22 13.07 -15.07 4.69
CA GLU A 22 13.02 -14.01 5.71
C GLU A 22 11.85 -14.21 6.68
N ARG A 23 10.67 -14.60 6.17
CA ARG A 23 9.50 -14.94 6.99
C ARG A 23 9.77 -16.14 7.91
N GLU A 24 10.42 -17.19 7.41
CA GLU A 24 10.78 -18.36 8.21
C GLU A 24 11.83 -18.04 9.29
N LEU A 25 12.77 -17.14 9.00
CA LEU A 25 13.74 -16.66 10.00
C LEU A 25 13.07 -15.85 11.10
N ALA A 26 12.20 -14.89 10.72
CA ALA A 26 11.43 -14.12 11.70
C ALA A 26 10.53 -15.02 12.57
N LYS A 27 9.93 -16.05 11.96
CA LYS A 27 9.13 -17.06 12.67
C LYS A 27 9.95 -17.78 13.75
N ARG A 28 11.15 -18.25 13.39
CA ARG A 28 12.07 -18.91 14.30
C ARG A 28 12.52 -17.98 15.42
N ASP A 29 12.86 -16.73 15.12
CA ASP A 29 13.33 -15.80 16.14
C ASP A 29 12.24 -15.51 17.17
N LEU A 30 10.98 -15.38 16.74
CA LEU A 30 9.82 -15.25 17.63
C LEU A 30 9.62 -16.47 18.53
N GLU A 31 9.76 -17.67 17.98
CA GLU A 31 9.61 -18.93 18.74
C GLU A 31 10.76 -19.15 19.73
N PHE A 32 12.02 -18.93 19.32
CA PHE A 32 13.19 -19.23 20.13
C PHE A 32 13.48 -18.17 21.20
N HIS A 33 13.31 -16.89 20.90
CA HIS A 33 13.70 -15.82 21.82
C HIS A 33 12.56 -15.31 22.69
N PHE A 34 11.31 -15.45 22.25
CA PHE A 34 10.16 -14.89 22.95
C PHE A 34 9.18 -15.95 23.48
N GLY A 35 9.39 -17.24 23.16
CA GLY A 35 8.48 -18.32 23.59
C GLY A 35 7.08 -18.18 22.99
N ILE A 36 6.97 -17.52 21.83
CA ILE A 36 5.71 -17.24 21.15
C ILE A 36 5.55 -18.24 20.02
N GLN A 37 4.47 -19.02 20.03
CA GLN A 37 4.12 -19.84 18.88
C GLN A 37 3.58 -18.94 17.76
N SER A 38 4.16 -19.03 16.57
CA SER A 38 3.73 -18.23 15.42
C SER A 38 3.18 -19.10 14.29
N SER A 39 2.15 -18.61 13.62
CA SER A 39 1.46 -19.32 12.55
C SER A 39 0.91 -18.35 11.53
N ILE A 40 0.81 -18.77 10.27
CA ILE A 40 0.24 -17.92 9.22
C ILE A 40 -1.15 -18.43 8.87
N HIS A 41 -2.14 -17.55 8.97
CA HIS A 41 -3.54 -17.85 8.67
C HIS A 41 -4.12 -16.84 7.69
N PHE A 42 -5.06 -17.30 6.88
CA PHE A 42 -5.92 -16.39 6.12
C PHE A 42 -7.11 -15.98 6.97
N ARG A 43 -7.40 -14.69 7.01
CA ARG A 43 -8.57 -14.14 7.71
C ARG A 43 -9.28 -13.13 6.84
N ASP A 44 -10.59 -13.11 6.97
CA ASP A 44 -11.43 -12.07 6.40
C ASP A 44 -11.38 -10.86 7.32
N ILE A 45 -10.79 -9.76 6.84
CA ILE A 45 -10.57 -8.52 7.60
C ILE A 45 -11.16 -7.36 6.78
N GLU A 46 -11.76 -6.38 7.45
CA GLU A 46 -12.18 -5.13 6.83
C GLU A 46 -10.93 -4.31 6.48
N CYS A 47 -10.79 -3.95 5.20
CA CYS A 47 -9.64 -3.23 4.70
C CYS A 47 -10.08 -1.97 3.95
N LEU A 48 -9.20 -0.97 3.92
CA LEU A 48 -9.29 0.16 3.01
C LEU A 48 -8.68 -0.26 1.68
N VAL A 49 -9.50 -0.40 0.65
CA VAL A 49 -9.03 -0.80 -0.68
C VAL A 49 -9.02 0.42 -1.60
N VAL A 50 -7.84 0.73 -2.13
CA VAL A 50 -7.66 1.83 -3.10
C VAL A 50 -7.61 1.24 -4.51
N LYS A 51 -8.45 1.77 -5.40
CA LYS A 51 -8.59 1.32 -6.80
C LYS A 51 -8.43 2.49 -7.76
N LEU A 52 -7.91 2.19 -8.95
CA LEU A 52 -7.91 3.15 -10.06
C LEU A 52 -9.16 2.90 -10.91
N LYS A 53 -10.04 3.90 -11.00
CA LYS A 53 -11.23 3.89 -11.85
C LYS A 53 -10.98 4.48 -13.23
N ASP A 54 -10.16 5.52 -13.28
CA ASP A 54 -9.92 6.26 -14.51
C ASP A 54 -8.48 6.75 -14.59
N LYS A 55 -7.66 6.01 -15.36
CA LYS A 55 -6.26 6.38 -15.60
C LYS A 55 -6.12 7.71 -16.35
N GLY A 56 -7.13 8.13 -17.12
CA GLY A 56 -7.07 9.32 -17.97
C GLY A 56 -7.01 10.64 -17.20
N LYS A 57 -7.30 10.62 -15.89
CA LYS A 57 -7.26 11.81 -15.02
C LYS A 57 -5.90 12.04 -14.36
N LEU A 58 -5.00 11.07 -14.44
CA LEU A 58 -3.68 11.18 -13.85
C LEU A 58 -2.77 11.93 -14.81
N LEU A 59 -2.36 13.12 -14.38
CA LEU A 59 -1.37 13.90 -15.11
C LEU A 59 0.02 13.32 -14.83
N PRO A 60 0.79 12.94 -15.86
CA PRO A 60 2.20 12.59 -15.67
C PRO A 60 2.92 13.80 -15.09
N SER A 61 3.74 13.56 -14.07
CA SER A 61 4.46 14.64 -13.40
C SER A 61 5.41 15.35 -14.38
N ALA A 62 5.31 16.68 -14.45
CA ALA A 62 6.29 17.52 -15.13
C ALA A 62 7.50 17.83 -14.23
N ASP A 63 7.43 17.48 -12.95
CA ASP A 63 8.44 17.80 -11.95
C ASP A 63 9.60 16.80 -12.03
N SER A 64 10.83 17.30 -12.00
CA SER A 64 12.03 16.45 -12.00
C SER A 64 12.37 15.91 -10.61
N VAL A 65 11.88 16.55 -9.56
CA VAL A 65 12.19 16.22 -8.16
C VAL A 65 11.00 15.53 -7.52
N GLU A 66 11.27 14.37 -6.93
CA GLU A 66 10.29 13.66 -6.11
C GLU A 66 10.13 14.37 -4.77
N SER A 67 8.89 14.72 -4.41
CA SER A 67 8.59 15.33 -3.11
C SER A 67 7.23 14.92 -2.59
N PHE A 68 7.14 14.79 -1.27
CA PHE A 68 5.92 14.54 -0.53
C PHE A 68 5.85 15.53 0.63
N GLU A 69 4.77 16.29 0.71
CA GLU A 69 4.58 17.32 1.75
C GLU A 69 3.13 17.33 2.22
N LYS A 70 2.95 17.35 3.55
CA LYS A 70 1.65 17.61 4.18
C LYS A 70 1.59 19.08 4.54
N THR A 71 0.65 19.80 3.96
CA THR A 71 0.48 21.23 4.18
C THR A 71 -0.28 21.50 5.47
N LEU A 72 -0.21 22.74 5.97
CA LEU A 72 -0.88 23.16 7.21
C LEU A 72 -2.41 23.03 7.15
N ASP A 73 -3.00 23.10 5.96
CA ASP A 73 -4.44 22.90 5.71
C ASP A 73 -4.83 21.41 5.60
N GLY A 74 -3.91 20.48 5.85
CA GLY A 74 -4.16 19.04 5.82
C GLY A 74 -4.22 18.46 4.40
N SER A 75 -3.73 19.19 3.40
CA SER A 75 -3.61 18.70 2.03
C SER A 75 -2.29 17.95 1.85
N LEU A 76 -2.34 16.93 1.01
CA LEU A 76 -1.24 16.06 0.65
C LEU A 76 -0.72 16.45 -0.74
N VAL A 77 0.47 17.01 -0.79
CA VAL A 77 1.13 17.39 -2.04
C VAL A 77 2.12 16.32 -2.44
N ILE A 78 1.80 15.60 -3.50
CA ILE A 78 2.63 14.57 -4.13
C ILE A 78 3.20 15.15 -5.42
N ARG A 79 4.52 15.10 -5.59
CA ARG A 79 5.18 15.48 -6.85
C ARG A 79 6.11 14.36 -7.31
N ASN A 80 5.92 13.92 -8.56
CA ASN A 80 6.75 12.93 -9.24
C ASN A 80 7.03 11.64 -8.41
N SER A 81 6.03 11.15 -7.69
CA SER A 81 6.15 9.98 -6.80
C SER A 81 5.16 8.87 -7.18
N THR A 82 5.38 7.68 -6.61
CA THR A 82 4.48 6.53 -6.72
C THR A 82 3.24 6.74 -5.85
N ILE A 83 2.32 5.77 -5.86
CA ILE A 83 1.11 5.81 -5.02
C ILE A 83 1.40 5.51 -3.55
N ASP A 84 2.56 4.93 -3.24
CA ASP A 84 2.87 4.46 -1.88
C ASP A 84 2.71 5.53 -0.80
N PRO A 85 3.16 6.79 -0.98
CA PRO A 85 2.97 7.83 0.04
C PRO A 85 1.50 8.19 0.26
N LEU A 86 0.67 8.12 -0.78
CA LEU A 86 -0.78 8.31 -0.64
C LEU A 86 -1.40 7.19 0.18
N LEU A 87 -0.97 5.94 -0.05
CA LEU A 87 -1.49 4.79 0.69
C LEU A 87 -1.13 4.87 2.18
N ILE A 88 0.11 5.24 2.49
CA ILE A 88 0.55 5.43 3.87
C ILE A 88 -0.31 6.48 4.57
N GLU A 89 -0.50 7.65 3.95
CA GLU A 89 -1.28 8.74 4.55
C GLU A 89 -2.77 8.36 4.75
N ILE A 90 -3.37 7.63 3.81
CA ILE A 90 -4.74 7.11 3.96
C ILE A 90 -4.80 6.10 5.10
N GLY A 91 -3.81 5.20 5.21
CA GLY A 91 -3.73 4.22 6.29
C GLY A 91 -3.57 4.87 7.67
N ASP A 92 -2.71 5.87 7.78
CA ASP A 92 -2.49 6.59 9.03
C ASP A 92 -3.71 7.42 9.45
N THR A 93 -4.42 8.03 8.48
CA THR A 93 -5.56 8.91 8.78
C THR A 93 -6.87 8.15 9.01
N PHE A 94 -7.14 7.11 8.21
CA PHE A 94 -8.44 6.42 8.20
C PHE A 94 -8.36 4.96 8.63
N GLY A 95 -7.16 4.37 8.66
CA GLY A 95 -6.93 2.97 8.95
C GLY A 95 -6.67 2.66 10.43
N ASP A 96 -6.66 3.64 11.34
CA ASP A 96 -6.36 3.45 12.76
C ASP A 96 -5.06 2.63 12.95
N PHE A 97 -3.99 3.02 12.26
CA PHE A 97 -2.72 2.27 12.22
C PHE A 97 -2.16 2.08 13.65
N ASN A 98 -1.99 0.83 14.08
CA ASN A 98 -1.68 0.40 15.46
C ASN A 98 -2.78 0.61 16.52
N GLY A 99 -4.00 0.93 16.12
CA GLY A 99 -5.16 1.06 17.00
C GLY A 99 -5.94 -0.24 17.18
N ILE A 100 -6.99 -0.19 18.01
CA ILE A 100 -7.83 -1.37 18.33
C ILE A 100 -8.68 -1.77 17.11
N ASN A 101 -8.97 -0.82 16.22
CA ASN A 101 -9.79 -1.04 15.02
C ASN A 101 -8.96 -0.87 13.74
N GLU A 102 -7.71 -1.32 13.76
CA GLU A 102 -6.82 -1.25 12.60
C GLU A 102 -7.48 -1.85 11.35
N MET A 103 -7.55 -1.03 10.31
CA MET A 103 -8.02 -1.40 8.97
C MET A 103 -6.84 -1.31 8.00
N PRO A 104 -6.26 -2.45 7.61
CA PRO A 104 -5.15 -2.47 6.66
C PRO A 104 -5.54 -1.79 5.35
N ILE A 105 -4.58 -1.08 4.75
CA ILE A 105 -4.75 -0.52 3.41
C ILE A 105 -4.20 -1.48 2.34
N ILE A 106 -4.96 -1.66 1.26
CA ILE A 106 -4.61 -2.55 0.14
C ILE A 106 -4.59 -1.74 -1.16
N ASP A 107 -3.45 -1.80 -1.84
CA ASP A 107 -3.30 -1.28 -3.20
C ASP A 107 -3.88 -2.27 -4.23
N GLU A 108 -5.02 -1.90 -4.82
CA GLU A 108 -5.59 -2.56 -6.00
C GLU A 108 -5.61 -1.61 -7.21
N THR A 109 -4.80 -0.55 -7.20
CA THR A 109 -4.76 0.43 -8.29
C THR A 109 -4.05 -0.13 -9.52
N GLY A 110 -3.07 -1.01 -9.32
CA GLY A 110 -2.17 -1.48 -10.37
C GLY A 110 -1.34 -0.35 -11.01
N PHE A 111 -1.35 0.85 -10.41
CA PHE A 111 -0.71 2.05 -10.95
C PHE A 111 0.73 2.11 -10.47
N LYS A 112 1.68 1.92 -11.39
CA LYS A 112 3.12 1.91 -11.10
C LYS A 112 3.87 3.13 -11.62
N GLU A 113 3.15 4.06 -12.25
CA GLU A 113 3.72 5.26 -12.83
C GLU A 113 3.84 6.35 -11.76
N LYS A 114 4.68 7.35 -12.03
CA LYS A 114 4.82 8.52 -11.17
C LYS A 114 3.78 9.56 -11.53
N PHE A 115 3.21 10.21 -10.53
CA PHE A 115 2.21 11.27 -10.72
C PHE A 115 2.46 12.45 -9.79
N SER A 116 1.85 13.58 -10.13
CA SER A 116 1.73 14.72 -9.22
C SER A 116 0.26 14.96 -8.89
N ALA A 117 -0.06 15.17 -7.63
CA ALA A 117 -1.39 15.48 -7.16
C ALA A 117 -1.34 16.37 -5.91
N ASN A 118 -2.38 17.18 -5.72
CA ASN A 118 -2.63 17.87 -4.46
C ASN A 118 -3.98 17.39 -3.95
N ILE A 119 -3.97 16.55 -2.92
CA ILE A 119 -5.14 15.81 -2.43
C ILE A 119 -5.48 16.32 -1.04
N LYS A 120 -6.66 16.91 -0.88
CA LYS A 120 -7.20 17.22 0.44
C LYS A 120 -7.70 15.92 1.10
N MET A 121 -7.14 15.54 2.25
CA MET A 121 -7.48 14.27 2.91
C MET A 121 -8.91 14.23 3.44
N GLY A 122 -9.46 15.38 3.86
CA GLY A 122 -10.79 15.45 4.48
C GLY A 122 -10.81 14.86 5.90
N GLU A 123 -11.95 14.97 6.56
CA GLU A 123 -12.20 14.40 7.89
C GLU A 123 -12.95 13.06 7.81
N THR A 124 -13.61 12.80 6.69
CA THR A 124 -14.41 11.59 6.46
C THR A 124 -13.96 10.84 5.21
N LEU A 125 -14.24 9.53 5.17
CA LEU A 125 -13.92 8.70 4.00
C LEU A 125 -14.69 9.16 2.74
N GLU A 126 -15.89 9.73 2.91
CA GLU A 126 -16.68 10.28 1.81
C GLU A 126 -16.01 11.51 1.19
N GLU A 127 -15.51 12.43 2.03
CA GLU A 127 -14.74 13.59 1.58
C GLU A 127 -13.45 13.18 0.85
N LEU A 128 -12.70 12.23 1.41
CA LEU A 128 -11.51 11.68 0.77
C LEU A 128 -11.86 11.09 -0.60
N ASN A 129 -12.92 10.27 -0.67
CA ASN A 129 -13.30 9.60 -1.91
C ASN A 129 -13.75 10.61 -2.98
N ASN A 130 -14.45 11.68 -2.59
CA ASN A 130 -14.79 12.78 -3.49
C ASN A 130 -13.54 13.46 -4.04
N GLU A 131 -12.51 13.69 -3.22
CA GLU A 131 -11.26 14.28 -3.66
C GLU A 131 -10.47 13.35 -4.59
N LEU A 132 -10.30 12.07 -4.19
CA LEU A 132 -9.60 11.05 -4.97
C LEU A 132 -10.24 10.81 -6.35
N SER A 133 -11.57 10.95 -6.46
CA SER A 133 -12.30 10.79 -7.72
C SER A 133 -11.89 11.80 -8.81
N LYS A 134 -11.37 12.97 -8.41
CA LYS A 134 -10.82 13.99 -9.32
C LYS A 134 -9.56 13.49 -10.03
N PHE A 135 -8.81 12.63 -9.36
CA PHE A 135 -7.59 12.00 -9.87
C PHE A 135 -7.84 10.59 -10.41
N GLY A 136 -9.10 10.12 -10.41
CA GLY A 136 -9.49 8.82 -10.93
C GLY A 136 -9.26 7.67 -9.96
N PHE A 137 -8.94 7.94 -8.69
CA PHE A 137 -8.86 6.95 -7.63
C PHE A 137 -10.20 6.80 -6.89
N GLU A 138 -10.40 5.66 -6.26
CA GLU A 138 -11.52 5.37 -5.36
C GLU A 138 -10.98 4.63 -4.14
N VAL A 139 -11.45 4.99 -2.94
CA VAL A 139 -11.19 4.27 -1.70
C VAL A 139 -12.49 3.72 -1.12
N LYS A 140 -12.49 2.45 -0.74
CA LYS A 140 -13.66 1.78 -0.16
C LYS A 140 -13.27 0.85 0.98
N LYS A 141 -14.19 0.70 1.92
CA LYS A 141 -14.15 -0.40 2.89
C LYS A 141 -14.62 -1.68 2.23
N GLU A 142 -13.76 -2.68 2.18
CA GLU A 142 -14.10 -3.99 1.65
C GLU A 142 -13.50 -5.09 2.53
N ILE A 143 -14.21 -6.20 2.66
CA ILE A 143 -13.66 -7.39 3.32
C ILE A 143 -12.70 -8.07 2.35
N ARG A 144 -11.49 -8.36 2.82
CA ARG A 144 -10.46 -9.08 2.06
C ARG A 144 -9.92 -10.24 2.87
N ASN A 145 -9.70 -11.35 2.16
CA ASN A 145 -9.05 -12.53 2.72
C ASN A 145 -7.54 -12.32 2.66
N ILE A 146 -6.94 -11.92 3.78
CA ILE A 146 -5.51 -11.56 3.86
C ILE A 146 -4.73 -12.54 4.72
N LYS A 147 -3.44 -12.68 4.38
CA LYS A 147 -2.49 -13.56 5.06
C LYS A 147 -1.95 -12.83 6.30
N CYS A 148 -2.35 -13.28 7.48
CA CYS A 148 -1.97 -12.72 8.77
C CYS A 148 -0.94 -13.60 9.49
N LEU A 149 0.03 -12.96 10.14
CA LEU A 149 0.88 -13.62 11.14
C LEU A 149 0.13 -13.61 12.48
N ILE A 150 -0.16 -14.78 13.01
CA ILE A 150 -0.79 -14.97 14.32
C ILE A 150 0.28 -15.37 15.32
N LEU A 151 0.38 -14.60 16.40
CA LEU A 151 1.26 -14.84 17.53
C LEU A 151 0.42 -15.36 18.71
N LYS A 152 0.85 -16.45 19.33
CA LYS A 152 0.23 -17.02 20.53
C LYS A 152 1.29 -17.17 21.61
N GLU A 153 0.97 -16.69 22.81
CA GLU A 153 1.73 -17.05 24.00
C GLU A 153 1.49 -18.53 24.33
N ILE A 154 2.53 -19.20 24.86
CA ILE A 154 2.49 -20.60 25.31
C ILE A 154 1.99 -20.67 26.75
#